data_AF-A0A4U5NF87-F1
#
_entry.id   AF-A0A4U5NF87-F1
#
_cell.length_a   1.000
_cell.length_b   1.000
_cell.length_c   1.000
_cell.angle_alpha   90.00
_cell.angle_beta   90.00
_cell.angle_gamma   90.00
#
_symmetry.space_group_name_H-M   'P 1'
#
loop_
_entity.id
_entity.type
_entity.pdbx_description
1 polymer ?
#
loop_
_entity_poly.entity_id
_entity_poly.type
_entity_poly.pdbx_seq_one_letter_code
_entity_poly.pdbx_strand_id
1 'polypeptide(L)'
;MSTAREEELSRLSATTAVSIPAAEYAQLVAAPKPREFLFALQTDEDGVVRGQFDARFPGGCCFPLKRNVNILVYPIENEGKHSIHVKGEANVPMEWNYIVQMRIRTGSRKNRIMTVVDADVFEFGGREDPVIIDINDPQVEKLRFDIRFIRQMVDVLPTFEFGNIELDFNDGFPNLRVHKELLALHSSYMAHTLEDVENGSAINMGSTPRHCFQEVLYQIHRIQRPVWVDFRALTLGALTYQVDTVLESLVRHLINYERLSLEQKLIEAARLQLLDAIGELAYKAEQTGTWSYLVGKGFDAAEELGEPIYHMVICPAIVKAKASKLGDPFKESEFCNYDLKNPTEAQKKLSSPLIVHGTTLWINRGVLALLGTERFGRGNDGELYPLVTGVLQDALNTSKVTLVNALEALFHYLYPGEKTINIEFVRPLIVFAHTHQMQKVKEELELMLADEPPFTPQILLDHLMYAENYGLENLRRMCLLRVEGSCQPIAAKMVTLTEFQEILSARTRQQVLDRHCSGWALSWTKLWSKMPTKRLVRGVTNEVGGPRPCELENALHTFRCGQSDMAFGGRSATIGAKL
;
A
#
# COMPACT_ATOMS: atom_id res chain seq x y z
N MET A 1 -21.26 -40.47 13.76
CA MET A 1 -21.62 -39.71 12.54
C MET A 1 -20.60 -38.60 12.22
N SER A 2 -19.29 -38.85 12.36
CA SER A 2 -18.25 -37.86 11.97
C SER A 2 -17.22 -38.41 10.98
N THR A 3 -17.23 -39.71 10.68
CA THR A 3 -16.23 -40.36 9.83
C THR A 3 -16.58 -40.34 8.33
N ALA A 4 -17.87 -40.28 7.98
CA ALA A 4 -18.31 -40.27 6.57
C ALA A 4 -18.04 -38.92 5.87
N ARG A 5 -18.09 -37.79 6.59
CA ARG A 5 -17.87 -36.45 6.02
C ARG A 5 -16.38 -36.12 5.81
N GLU A 6 -15.49 -36.76 6.58
CA GLU A 6 -14.02 -36.64 6.43
C GLU A 6 -13.47 -37.54 5.30
N GLU A 7 -14.12 -38.67 5.02
CA GLU A 7 -13.83 -39.50 3.84
C GLU A 7 -14.30 -38.84 2.53
N GLU A 8 -15.41 -38.10 2.56
CA GLU A 8 -15.95 -37.40 1.39
C GLU A 8 -15.07 -36.20 0.99
N LEU A 9 -14.49 -35.48 1.95
CA LEU A 9 -13.50 -34.41 1.70
C LEU A 9 -12.16 -34.93 1.17
N SER A 10 -11.77 -36.16 1.53
CA SER A 10 -10.56 -36.80 0.97
C SER A 10 -10.78 -37.33 -0.46
N ARG A 11 -12.03 -37.58 -0.87
CA ARG A 11 -12.38 -38.03 -2.23
C ARG A 11 -12.52 -36.88 -3.24
N LEU A 12 -12.81 -35.65 -2.80
CA LEU A 12 -12.93 -34.48 -3.68
C LEU A 12 -11.58 -33.87 -4.13
N SER A 13 -10.45 -34.47 -3.73
CA SER A 13 -9.10 -34.05 -4.13
C SER A 13 -8.46 -34.92 -5.23
N ALA A 14 -9.14 -35.97 -5.71
CA ALA A 14 -8.47 -37.05 -6.46
C ALA A 14 -8.96 -37.29 -7.90
N THR A 15 -9.78 -36.42 -8.47
CA THR A 15 -10.31 -36.60 -9.85
C THR A 15 -10.12 -35.37 -10.71
N THR A 16 -8.90 -35.17 -11.20
CA THR A 16 -8.63 -34.54 -12.50
C THR A 16 -7.21 -34.91 -12.95
N ALA A 17 -6.99 -36.19 -13.19
CA ALA A 17 -5.87 -36.65 -14.00
C ALA A 17 -6.45 -37.15 -15.33
N VAL A 18 -6.36 -36.32 -16.37
CA VAL A 18 -6.65 -36.74 -17.74
C VAL A 18 -5.50 -37.66 -18.16
N SER A 19 -5.79 -38.95 -18.35
CA SER A 19 -4.89 -39.92 -18.92
C SER A 19 -4.82 -39.72 -20.44
N ILE A 20 -3.66 -39.33 -20.97
CA ILE A 20 -3.33 -39.51 -22.38
C ILE A 20 -2.55 -40.83 -22.48
N PRO A 21 -2.95 -41.79 -23.33
CA PRO A 21 -2.16 -43.00 -23.54
C PRO A 21 -1.07 -42.72 -24.60
N ALA A 22 0.18 -42.92 -24.25
CA ALA A 22 1.25 -43.05 -25.22
C ALA A 22 2.08 -44.30 -24.87
N ALA A 23 1.67 -45.43 -25.44
CA ALA A 23 2.58 -46.51 -25.72
C ALA A 23 3.59 -46.04 -26.79
N GLU A 24 4.80 -46.59 -26.72
CA GLU A 24 5.93 -46.40 -27.64
C GLU A 24 6.66 -45.05 -27.52
N TYR A 25 7.71 -45.02 -26.68
CA TYR A 25 9.07 -44.67 -27.09
C TYR A 25 10.03 -45.16 -25.99
N ALA A 26 10.61 -46.33 -26.23
CA ALA A 26 11.66 -46.88 -25.38
C ALA A 26 13.03 -46.29 -25.78
N GLN A 27 13.85 -46.09 -24.76
CA GLN A 27 15.32 -45.97 -24.79
C GLN A 27 15.92 -44.62 -25.19
N LEU A 28 15.96 -43.70 -24.23
CA LEU A 28 17.06 -42.75 -24.06
C LEU A 28 17.43 -42.72 -22.57
N VAL A 29 18.73 -42.67 -22.29
CA VAL A 29 19.36 -42.69 -20.96
C VAL A 29 18.59 -41.79 -19.99
N ALA A 30 18.05 -42.37 -18.92
CA ALA A 30 17.19 -41.68 -17.97
C ALA A 30 17.97 -40.58 -17.24
N ALA A 31 17.77 -39.33 -17.65
CA ALA A 31 17.94 -38.20 -16.75
C ALA A 31 17.11 -38.47 -15.47
N PRO A 32 17.60 -38.13 -14.27
CA PRO A 32 16.80 -38.27 -13.06
C PRO A 32 15.47 -37.53 -13.27
N LYS A 33 14.36 -38.23 -13.03
CA LYS A 33 13.04 -37.60 -13.13
C LYS A 33 13.03 -36.37 -12.20
N PRO A 34 12.57 -35.20 -12.68
CA PRO A 34 12.48 -34.02 -11.84
C PRO A 34 11.59 -34.33 -10.64
N ARG A 35 12.02 -33.86 -9.46
CA ARG A 35 11.30 -34.08 -8.20
C ARG A 35 9.93 -33.42 -8.27
N GLU A 36 8.88 -34.22 -8.09
CA GLU A 36 7.50 -33.74 -8.10
C GLU A 36 7.10 -33.21 -6.72
N PHE A 37 6.53 -32.00 -6.68
CA PHE A 37 5.97 -31.40 -5.47
C PHE A 37 4.45 -31.26 -5.60
N LEU A 38 3.75 -31.46 -4.48
CA LEU A 38 2.31 -31.22 -4.36
C LEU A 38 2.07 -29.98 -3.49
N PHE A 39 1.33 -29.02 -4.04
CA PHE A 39 1.02 -27.77 -3.35
C PHE A 39 -0.45 -27.70 -2.94
N ALA A 40 -0.70 -27.15 -1.75
CA ALA A 40 -2.03 -26.79 -1.29
C ALA A 40 -2.01 -25.40 -0.63
N LEU A 41 -3.08 -24.63 -0.84
CA LEU A 41 -3.29 -23.34 -0.18
C LEU A 41 -4.64 -23.38 0.54
N GLN A 42 -4.64 -22.94 1.80
CA GLN A 42 -5.85 -22.64 2.54
C GLN A 42 -5.82 -21.19 3.03
N THR A 43 -6.92 -20.47 2.89
CA THR A 43 -7.10 -19.16 3.52
C THR A 43 -8.28 -19.16 4.49
N ASP A 44 -8.32 -18.21 5.42
CA ASP A 44 -9.47 -18.02 6.33
C ASP A 44 -10.71 -17.43 5.65
N GLU A 45 -10.58 -16.91 4.42
CA GLU A 45 -11.66 -16.30 3.64
C GLU A 45 -12.20 -17.19 2.54
N ASP A 46 -11.34 -17.97 1.89
CA ASP A 46 -11.66 -18.81 0.73
C ASP A 46 -11.69 -20.30 1.07
N GLY A 47 -11.28 -20.66 2.29
CA GLY A 47 -11.11 -22.06 2.65
C GLY A 47 -9.99 -22.70 1.83
N VAL A 48 -10.20 -23.93 1.35
CA VAL A 48 -9.23 -24.61 0.49
C VAL A 48 -9.31 -24.02 -0.92
N VAL A 49 -8.23 -23.38 -1.36
CA VAL A 49 -8.16 -22.74 -2.68
C VAL A 49 -7.71 -23.77 -3.71
N ARG A 50 -8.50 -23.92 -4.79
CA ARG A 50 -8.17 -24.83 -5.88
C ARG A 50 -7.04 -24.25 -6.73
N GLY A 51 -5.90 -24.93 -6.76
CA GLY A 51 -4.77 -24.57 -7.63
C GLY A 51 -5.07 -24.86 -9.10
N GLN A 52 -4.54 -24.01 -9.97
CA GLN A 52 -4.53 -24.15 -11.42
C GLN A 52 -3.08 -24.26 -11.88
N PHE A 53 -2.78 -25.20 -12.78
CA PHE A 53 -1.42 -25.29 -13.34
C PHE A 53 -1.10 -24.05 -14.15
N ASP A 54 0.09 -23.48 -13.91
CA ASP A 54 0.56 -22.31 -14.63
C ASP A 54 1.70 -22.73 -15.57
N ALA A 55 1.45 -22.66 -16.88
CA ALA A 55 2.44 -23.04 -17.89
C ALA A 55 3.70 -22.15 -17.87
N ARG A 56 3.63 -20.95 -17.29
CA ARG A 56 4.78 -20.05 -17.11
C ARG A 56 5.81 -20.60 -16.13
N PHE A 57 5.39 -21.48 -15.23
CA PHE A 57 6.23 -22.06 -14.18
C PHE A 57 6.09 -23.59 -14.19
N PRO A 58 6.97 -24.33 -14.89
CA PRO A 58 6.89 -25.79 -14.94
C PRO A 58 6.84 -26.41 -13.54
N GLY A 59 5.81 -27.23 -13.28
CA GLY A 59 5.57 -27.83 -11.96
C GLY A 59 4.98 -26.88 -10.91
N GLY A 60 4.63 -25.65 -11.27
CA GLY A 60 4.01 -24.66 -10.41
C GLY A 60 2.47 -24.63 -10.46
N CYS A 61 1.88 -24.04 -9.43
CA CYS A 61 0.45 -23.83 -9.27
C CYS A 61 0.15 -22.36 -9.01
N CYS A 62 -0.88 -21.84 -9.67
CA CYS A 62 -1.52 -20.57 -9.40
C CYS A 62 -2.77 -20.80 -8.53
N PHE A 63 -2.88 -20.09 -7.41
CA PHE A 63 -4.02 -20.13 -6.51
C PHE A 63 -4.78 -18.80 -6.56
N PRO A 64 -5.92 -18.72 -7.27
CA PRO A 64 -6.69 -17.49 -7.38
C PRO A 64 -7.37 -17.17 -6.05
N LEU A 65 -7.11 -15.98 -5.52
CA LEU A 65 -7.79 -15.43 -4.35
C LEU A 65 -8.91 -14.49 -4.79
N LYS A 66 -9.76 -14.10 -3.83
CA LYS A 66 -10.69 -12.98 -4.04
C LYS A 66 -9.94 -11.67 -4.33
N ARG A 67 -10.64 -10.73 -4.97
CA ARG A 67 -10.14 -9.38 -5.34
C ARG A 67 -9.00 -9.36 -6.36
N ASN A 68 -9.04 -10.27 -7.34
CA ASN A 68 -8.13 -10.27 -8.50
C ASN A 68 -6.64 -10.44 -8.15
N VAL A 69 -6.31 -11.10 -7.04
CA VAL A 69 -4.93 -11.45 -6.66
C VAL A 69 -4.77 -12.95 -6.69
N ASN A 70 -3.65 -13.43 -7.21
CA ASN A 70 -3.26 -14.83 -7.21
C ASN A 70 -2.04 -15.04 -6.30
N ILE A 71 -1.94 -16.21 -5.68
CA ILE A 71 -0.69 -16.71 -5.08
C ILE A 71 -0.11 -17.77 -6.01
N LEU A 72 1.08 -17.49 -6.52
CA LEU A 72 1.88 -18.38 -7.35
C LEU A 72 2.82 -19.17 -6.44
N VAL A 73 2.84 -20.49 -6.61
CA VAL A 73 3.77 -21.39 -5.93
C VAL A 73 4.47 -22.23 -6.97
N TYR A 74 5.79 -22.13 -7.07
CA TYR A 74 6.53 -22.87 -8.10
C TYR A 74 7.93 -23.30 -7.65
N PRO A 75 8.42 -24.46 -8.10
CA PRO A 75 9.77 -24.92 -7.81
C PRO A 75 10.81 -24.22 -8.70
N ILE A 76 11.99 -23.98 -8.13
CA ILE A 76 13.21 -23.59 -8.83
C ILE A 76 14.33 -24.56 -8.38
N GLU A 77 15.04 -25.12 -9.35
CA GLU A 77 16.22 -25.94 -9.13
C GLU A 77 17.47 -25.17 -9.52
N ASN A 78 18.34 -24.92 -8.55
CA ASN A 78 19.62 -24.24 -8.75
C ASN A 78 20.73 -25.10 -8.16
N GLU A 79 21.70 -25.51 -8.99
CA GLU A 79 22.89 -26.26 -8.54
C GLU A 79 22.56 -27.53 -7.71
N GLY A 80 21.48 -28.23 -8.06
CA GLY A 80 21.00 -29.43 -7.35
C GLY A 80 20.26 -29.15 -6.04
N LYS A 81 20.03 -27.89 -5.69
CA LYS A 81 19.15 -27.48 -4.58
C LYS A 81 17.75 -27.18 -5.12
N HIS A 82 16.74 -27.72 -4.45
CA HIS A 82 15.34 -27.42 -4.73
C HIS A 82 14.84 -26.32 -3.80
N SER A 83 14.31 -25.25 -4.38
CA SER A 83 13.66 -24.15 -3.67
C SER A 83 12.24 -23.98 -4.20
N ILE A 84 11.29 -23.61 -3.34
CA ILE A 84 9.91 -23.29 -3.72
C ILE A 84 9.70 -21.80 -3.51
N HIS A 85 9.29 -21.10 -4.56
CA HIS A 85 8.98 -19.67 -4.52
C HIS A 85 7.47 -19.49 -4.33
N VAL A 86 7.09 -18.68 -3.35
CA VAL A 86 5.71 -18.25 -3.10
C VAL A 86 5.63 -16.76 -3.36
N LYS A 87 4.86 -16.35 -4.38
CA LYS A 87 4.75 -14.95 -4.82
C LYS A 87 3.29 -14.58 -5.04
N GLY A 88 2.92 -13.33 -4.82
CA GLY A 88 1.62 -12.83 -5.24
C GLY A 88 1.65 -12.08 -6.58
N GLU A 89 0.56 -12.12 -7.33
CA GLU A 89 0.39 -11.45 -8.62
C GLU A 89 -1.03 -10.89 -8.74
N ALA A 90 -1.17 -9.69 -9.32
CA ALA A 90 -2.47 -9.09 -9.62
C ALA A 90 -2.93 -9.47 -11.05
N ASN A 91 -4.22 -9.75 -11.21
CA ASN A 91 -4.83 -10.02 -12.53
C ASN A 91 -5.19 -8.74 -13.31
N VAL A 92 -5.20 -7.59 -12.65
CA VAL A 92 -5.51 -6.27 -13.23
C VAL A 92 -4.49 -5.24 -12.75
N PRO A 93 -4.27 -4.13 -13.49
CA PRO A 93 -3.40 -3.05 -13.02
C PRO A 93 -3.93 -2.42 -11.72
N MET A 94 -3.24 -2.67 -10.61
CA MET A 94 -3.61 -2.15 -9.29
C MET A 94 -2.40 -2.08 -8.36
N GLU A 95 -2.47 -1.17 -7.41
CA GLU A 95 -1.65 -1.22 -6.21
C GLU A 95 -2.30 -2.14 -5.21
N TRP A 96 -1.54 -3.07 -4.64
CA TRP A 96 -2.09 -3.99 -3.65
C TRP A 96 -1.01 -4.48 -2.71
N ASN A 97 -1.42 -4.73 -1.47
CA ASN A 97 -0.56 -5.24 -0.40
C ASN A 97 -1.40 -6.02 0.61
N TYR A 98 -1.02 -7.27 0.84
CA TYR A 98 -1.58 -8.16 1.85
C TYR A 98 -0.54 -8.46 2.92
N ILE A 99 -0.88 -8.14 4.17
CA ILE A 99 -0.16 -8.61 5.34
C ILE A 99 -0.87 -9.84 5.85
N VAL A 100 -0.13 -10.95 5.98
CA VAL A 100 -0.70 -12.24 6.33
C VAL A 100 0.10 -12.96 7.40
N GLN A 101 -0.60 -13.70 8.26
CA GLN A 101 -0.01 -14.74 9.07
C GLN A 101 -0.02 -16.04 8.25
N MET A 102 1.15 -16.61 7.98
CA MET A 102 1.28 -17.83 7.18
C MET A 102 1.94 -18.94 7.99
N ARG A 103 1.36 -20.14 7.93
CA ARG A 103 1.97 -21.39 8.38
C ARG A 103 2.41 -22.21 7.19
N ILE A 104 3.62 -22.73 7.26
CA ILE A 104 4.17 -23.65 6.27
C ILE A 104 4.11 -25.05 6.85
N ARG A 105 3.42 -25.94 6.12
CA ARG A 105 3.32 -27.35 6.44
C ARG A 105 4.02 -28.20 5.40
N THR A 106 4.73 -29.22 5.85
CA THR A 106 5.43 -30.17 4.98
C THR A 106 4.98 -31.61 5.25
N GLY A 107 5.18 -32.47 4.25
CA GLY A 107 4.94 -33.90 4.40
C GLY A 107 5.53 -34.71 3.24
N SER A 108 5.62 -36.02 3.44
CA SER A 108 6.00 -36.98 2.40
C SER A 108 4.78 -37.47 1.61
N ARG A 109 4.99 -38.07 0.43
CA ARG A 109 3.90 -38.59 -0.41
C ARG A 109 3.05 -39.64 0.30
N LYS A 110 3.68 -40.47 1.15
CA LYS A 110 3.03 -41.55 1.91
C LYS A 110 2.28 -41.07 3.16
N ASN A 111 2.70 -39.95 3.77
CA ASN A 111 2.05 -39.45 4.98
C ASN A 111 0.78 -38.67 4.64
N ARG A 112 -0.32 -39.02 5.33
CA ARG A 112 -1.60 -38.28 5.24
C ARG A 112 -1.56 -36.98 6.06
N ILE A 113 -0.83 -36.99 7.17
CA ILE A 113 -0.71 -35.86 8.08
C ILE A 113 0.52 -35.04 7.69
N MET A 114 0.37 -33.71 7.65
CA MET A 114 1.45 -32.75 7.41
C MET A 114 1.80 -32.03 8.72
N THR A 115 3.08 -31.76 8.92
CA THR A 115 3.59 -31.09 10.13
C THR A 115 3.72 -29.60 9.86
N VAL A 116 3.33 -28.74 10.82
CA VAL A 116 3.66 -27.31 10.77
C VAL A 116 5.13 -27.16 11.11
N VAL A 117 5.93 -26.68 10.16
CA VAL A 117 7.40 -26.59 10.31
C VAL A 117 7.90 -25.15 10.42
N ASP A 118 7.16 -24.16 9.89
CA ASP A 118 7.45 -22.74 10.08
C ASP A 118 6.15 -21.93 10.16
N ALA A 119 6.21 -20.78 10.80
CA ALA A 119 5.12 -19.82 10.88
C ALA A 119 5.66 -18.40 11.12
N ASP A 120 5.16 -17.42 10.35
CA ASP A 120 5.53 -16.01 10.52
C ASP A 120 4.49 -15.06 9.91
N VAL A 121 4.70 -13.76 10.07
CA VAL A 121 3.96 -12.71 9.35
C VAL A 121 4.71 -12.36 8.07
N PHE A 122 4.04 -12.42 6.94
CA PHE A 122 4.60 -12.13 5.62
C PHE A 122 3.81 -11.01 4.92
N GLU A 123 4.48 -10.35 3.98
CA GLU A 123 3.92 -9.33 3.12
C GLU A 123 3.90 -9.87 1.70
N PHE A 124 2.76 -9.76 1.04
CA PHE A 124 2.62 -10.04 -0.38
C PHE A 124 2.10 -8.79 -1.06
N GLY A 125 2.70 -8.41 -2.18
CA GLY A 125 2.28 -7.23 -2.95
C GLY A 125 2.87 -7.27 -4.35
N GLY A 126 2.42 -6.37 -5.22
CA GLY A 126 2.88 -6.32 -6.61
C GLY A 126 4.39 -6.07 -6.76
N ARG A 127 5.04 -5.56 -5.70
CA ARG A 127 6.47 -5.21 -5.65
C ARG A 127 7.22 -5.92 -4.53
N GLU A 128 6.60 -6.90 -3.88
CA GLU A 128 7.25 -7.68 -2.84
C GLU A 128 7.99 -8.89 -3.44
N ASP A 129 9.14 -9.19 -2.84
CA ASP A 129 9.93 -10.36 -3.20
C ASP A 129 9.20 -11.66 -2.84
N PRO A 130 9.45 -12.76 -3.58
CA PRO A 130 8.90 -14.04 -3.22
C PRO A 130 9.42 -14.53 -1.86
N VAL A 131 8.58 -15.25 -1.13
CA VAL A 131 9.04 -16.10 -0.02
C VAL A 131 9.72 -17.32 -0.62
N ILE A 132 10.99 -17.53 -0.29
CA ILE A 132 11.81 -18.62 -0.83
C ILE A 132 11.90 -19.72 0.22
N ILE A 133 11.54 -20.94 -0.16
CA ILE A 133 11.51 -22.10 0.72
C ILE A 133 12.49 -23.15 0.21
N ASP A 134 13.65 -23.20 0.83
CA ASP A 134 14.69 -24.18 0.54
C ASP A 134 14.33 -25.54 1.15
N ILE A 135 14.29 -26.55 0.29
CA ILE A 135 13.95 -27.92 0.68
C ILE A 135 15.23 -28.64 1.11
N ASN A 136 15.45 -28.72 2.42
CA ASN A 136 16.66 -29.31 2.99
C ASN A 136 16.55 -30.83 3.22
N ASP A 137 15.36 -31.41 3.08
CA ASP A 137 15.09 -32.83 3.24
C ASP A 137 14.52 -33.41 1.93
N PRO A 138 15.17 -34.44 1.32
CA PRO A 138 14.70 -35.08 0.09
C PRO A 138 13.34 -35.77 0.23
N GLN A 139 12.87 -36.05 1.45
CA GLN A 139 11.57 -36.68 1.70
C GLN A 139 10.39 -35.70 1.67
N VAL A 140 10.64 -34.38 1.57
CA VAL A 140 9.58 -33.37 1.47
C VAL A 140 8.99 -33.38 0.07
N GLU A 141 7.74 -33.82 -0.08
CA GLU A 141 7.08 -33.89 -1.40
C GLU A 141 5.76 -33.12 -1.42
N LYS A 142 5.23 -32.77 -0.25
CA LYS A 142 4.00 -31.98 -0.07
C LYS A 142 4.32 -30.70 0.68
N LEU A 143 3.83 -29.58 0.16
CA LEU A 143 3.84 -28.29 0.83
C LEU A 143 2.43 -27.74 0.91
N ARG A 144 2.06 -27.24 2.08
CA ARG A 144 0.78 -26.58 2.31
C ARG A 144 1.00 -25.25 3.01
N PHE A 145 0.33 -24.24 2.49
CA PHE A 145 0.35 -22.88 3.02
C PHE A 145 -1.01 -22.61 3.63
N ASP A 146 -1.05 -22.37 4.94
CA ASP A 146 -2.27 -21.92 5.61
C ASP A 146 -2.11 -20.42 5.93
N ILE A 147 -2.96 -19.60 5.33
CA ILE A 147 -2.91 -18.14 5.35
C ILE A 147 -4.09 -17.57 6.14
N ARG A 148 -3.81 -16.60 7.00
CA ARG A 148 -4.79 -15.76 7.69
C ARG A 148 -4.49 -14.30 7.39
N PHE A 149 -5.44 -13.58 6.81
CA PHE A 149 -5.23 -12.17 6.47
C PHE A 149 -5.25 -11.31 7.73
N ILE A 150 -4.26 -10.42 7.83
CA ILE A 150 -4.18 -9.39 8.87
C ILE A 150 -4.67 -8.06 8.29
N ARG A 151 -4.16 -7.70 7.11
CA ARG A 151 -4.54 -6.48 6.38
C ARG A 151 -4.60 -6.78 4.90
N GLN A 152 -5.58 -6.21 4.22
CA GLN A 152 -5.65 -6.16 2.76
C GLN A 152 -5.80 -4.72 2.30
N MET A 153 -4.96 -4.30 1.36
CA MET A 153 -5.06 -3.06 0.62
C MET A 153 -5.10 -3.38 -0.87
N VAL A 154 -6.08 -2.82 -1.58
CA VAL A 154 -6.24 -2.96 -3.04
C VAL A 154 -6.77 -1.64 -3.58
N ASP A 155 -6.00 -1.01 -4.46
CA ASP A 155 -6.33 0.22 -5.18
C ASP A 155 -6.15 -0.02 -6.67
N VAL A 156 -7.26 -0.12 -7.42
CA VAL A 156 -7.22 -0.24 -8.88
C VAL A 156 -6.67 1.07 -9.47
N LEU A 157 -5.75 0.96 -10.44
CA LEU A 157 -5.21 2.14 -11.09
C LEU A 157 -6.31 2.84 -11.92
N PRO A 158 -6.47 4.17 -11.80
CA PRO A 158 -7.46 4.90 -12.58
C PRO A 158 -7.15 4.83 -14.08
N THR A 159 -8.20 4.67 -14.89
CA THR A 159 -8.13 4.68 -16.36
C THR A 159 -8.12 6.10 -16.95
N PHE A 160 -8.44 7.11 -16.13
CA PHE A 160 -8.53 8.53 -16.52
C PHE A 160 -9.52 8.79 -17.67
N GLU A 161 -10.69 8.15 -17.61
CA GLU A 161 -11.76 8.32 -18.63
C GLU A 161 -12.78 9.41 -18.26
N PHE A 162 -12.70 9.98 -17.06
CA PHE A 162 -13.64 10.95 -16.51
C PHE A 162 -12.93 12.23 -16.05
N GLY A 163 -13.49 13.39 -16.39
CA GLY A 163 -12.94 14.69 -16.07
C GLY A 163 -13.66 15.82 -16.79
N ASN A 164 -13.35 17.06 -16.43
CA ASN A 164 -13.88 18.26 -17.10
C ASN A 164 -12.91 18.88 -18.11
N ILE A 165 -11.70 18.33 -18.25
CA ILE A 165 -10.73 18.69 -19.29
C ILE A 165 -10.07 17.43 -19.85
N GLU A 166 -9.54 17.54 -21.07
CA GLU A 166 -8.74 16.49 -21.71
C GLU A 166 -7.28 16.92 -21.82
N LEU A 167 -6.35 15.99 -21.57
CA LEU A 167 -4.91 16.21 -21.66
C LEU A 167 -4.37 15.48 -22.89
N ASP A 168 -3.84 16.25 -23.84
CA ASP A 168 -3.30 15.77 -25.12
C ASP A 168 -1.77 15.77 -25.09
N PHE A 169 -1.18 14.59 -25.28
CA PHE A 169 0.27 14.37 -25.29
C PHE A 169 0.84 14.20 -26.71
N ASN A 170 0.01 14.31 -27.76
CA ASN A 170 0.39 14.11 -29.16
C ASN A 170 1.12 12.78 -29.44
N ASP A 171 0.84 11.74 -28.66
CA ASP A 171 1.52 10.45 -28.71
C ASP A 171 0.72 9.36 -29.45
N GLY A 172 -0.45 9.72 -30.00
CA GLY A 172 -1.33 8.82 -30.75
C GLY A 172 -2.24 7.95 -29.87
N PHE A 173 -2.20 8.09 -28.55
CA PHE A 173 -3.09 7.41 -27.61
C PHE A 173 -4.28 8.31 -27.21
N PRO A 174 -5.40 7.74 -26.69
CA PRO A 174 -6.54 8.53 -26.23
C PRO A 174 -6.15 9.54 -25.13
N ASN A 175 -6.70 10.76 -25.17
CA ASN A 175 -6.43 11.79 -24.17
C ASN A 175 -6.77 11.31 -22.74
N LEU A 176 -6.03 11.81 -21.76
CA LEU A 176 -6.35 11.59 -20.34
C LEU A 176 -7.39 12.62 -19.89
N ARG A 177 -8.48 12.18 -19.26
CA ARG A 177 -9.51 13.06 -18.72
C ARG A 177 -9.32 13.24 -17.22
N VAL A 178 -9.32 14.49 -16.78
CA VAL A 178 -9.09 14.86 -15.38
C VAL A 178 -9.92 16.08 -14.97
N HIS A 179 -10.03 16.32 -13.66
CA HIS A 179 -10.63 17.54 -13.12
C HIS A 179 -9.58 18.65 -12.99
N LYS A 180 -9.76 19.77 -13.69
CA LYS A 180 -8.81 20.90 -13.64
C LYS A 180 -8.63 21.47 -12.23
N GLU A 181 -9.68 21.46 -11.42
CA GLU A 181 -9.64 21.92 -10.03
C GLU A 181 -8.71 21.06 -9.16
N LEU A 182 -8.59 19.77 -9.50
CA LEU A 182 -7.68 18.86 -8.82
C LEU A 182 -6.22 19.18 -9.21
N LEU A 183 -5.95 19.48 -10.47
CA LEU A 183 -4.60 19.90 -10.90
C LEU A 183 -4.20 21.24 -10.26
N ALA A 184 -5.12 22.21 -10.28
CA ALA A 184 -4.92 23.53 -9.69
C ALA A 184 -4.70 23.48 -8.16
N LEU A 185 -5.24 22.46 -7.48
CA LEU A 185 -5.03 22.27 -6.05
C LEU A 185 -3.59 21.86 -5.70
N HIS A 186 -2.91 21.16 -6.62
CA HIS A 186 -1.59 20.58 -6.40
C HIS A 186 -0.46 21.32 -7.14
N SER A 187 -0.77 22.24 -8.06
CA SER A 187 0.20 22.98 -8.87
C SER A 187 -0.28 24.41 -9.12
N SER A 188 0.52 25.38 -8.66
CA SER A 188 0.31 26.80 -8.93
C SER A 188 0.42 27.12 -10.44
N TYR A 189 1.34 26.47 -11.14
CA TYR A 189 1.47 26.54 -12.59
C TYR A 189 0.19 26.09 -13.31
N MET A 190 -0.39 24.95 -12.92
CA MET A 190 -1.64 24.46 -13.48
C MET A 190 -2.82 25.35 -13.11
N ALA A 191 -2.86 25.88 -11.88
CA ALA A 191 -3.90 26.82 -11.49
C ALA A 191 -3.94 28.04 -12.41
N HIS A 192 -2.77 28.60 -12.75
CA HIS A 192 -2.67 29.74 -13.66
C HIS A 192 -2.97 29.34 -15.12
N THR A 193 -2.41 28.23 -15.59
CA THR A 193 -2.57 27.77 -16.99
C THR A 193 -4.03 27.40 -17.31
N LEU A 194 -4.80 26.95 -16.30
CA LEU A 194 -6.16 26.44 -16.46
C LEU A 194 -7.25 27.41 -16.01
N GLU A 195 -6.90 28.63 -15.61
CA GLU A 195 -7.84 29.60 -15.02
C GLU A 195 -9.03 29.88 -15.95
N ASP A 196 -8.74 30.16 -17.23
CA ASP A 196 -9.72 30.53 -18.25
C ASP A 196 -10.11 29.37 -19.18
N VAL A 197 -9.67 28.14 -18.90
CA VAL A 197 -9.96 26.99 -19.75
C VAL A 197 -11.39 26.51 -19.54
N GLU A 198 -12.18 26.43 -20.61
CA GLU A 198 -13.56 25.95 -20.56
C GLU A 198 -13.64 24.42 -20.35
N ASN A 199 -14.73 23.97 -19.74
CA ASN A 199 -14.98 22.54 -19.57
C ASN A 199 -15.13 21.84 -20.92
N GLY A 200 -14.51 20.67 -21.08
CA GLY A 200 -14.46 19.89 -22.32
C GLY A 200 -13.30 20.26 -23.24
N SER A 201 -12.51 21.27 -22.89
CA SER A 201 -11.33 21.67 -23.68
C SER A 201 -10.22 20.62 -23.61
N ALA A 202 -9.52 20.44 -24.73
CA ALA A 202 -8.28 19.69 -24.80
C ALA A 202 -7.07 20.63 -24.59
N ILE A 203 -6.18 20.25 -23.68
CA ILE A 203 -4.99 21.00 -23.31
C ILE A 203 -3.77 20.25 -23.83
N ASN A 204 -2.96 20.94 -24.63
CA ASN A 204 -1.70 20.38 -25.11
C ASN A 204 -0.67 20.35 -23.97
N MET A 205 -0.19 19.15 -23.65
CA MET A 205 0.74 18.90 -22.56
C MET A 205 2.22 19.04 -22.98
N GLY A 206 2.48 19.47 -24.21
CA GLY A 206 3.81 19.68 -24.76
C GLY A 206 4.52 18.36 -25.09
N SER A 207 5.85 18.36 -24.98
CA SER A 207 6.71 17.22 -25.32
C SER A 207 6.98 16.25 -24.17
N THR A 208 6.34 16.45 -23.01
CA THR A 208 6.55 15.59 -21.84
C THR A 208 6.00 14.20 -22.13
N PRO A 209 6.74 13.11 -21.85
CA PRO A 209 6.20 11.78 -22.04
C PRO A 209 4.96 11.55 -21.16
N ARG A 210 3.88 11.03 -21.76
CA ARG A 210 2.60 10.74 -21.09
C ARG A 210 2.77 10.00 -19.76
N HIS A 211 3.62 8.97 -19.74
CA HIS A 211 3.84 8.14 -18.53
C HIS A 211 4.36 8.97 -17.34
N CYS A 212 5.19 10.00 -17.57
CA CYS A 212 5.69 10.87 -16.51
C CYS A 212 4.56 11.64 -15.81
N PHE A 213 3.60 12.15 -16.59
CA PHE A 213 2.45 12.84 -16.00
C PHE A 213 1.42 11.86 -15.42
N GLN A 214 1.29 10.65 -15.97
CA GLN A 214 0.44 9.61 -15.37
C GLN A 214 0.89 9.26 -13.95
N GLU A 215 2.20 9.16 -13.70
CA GLU A 215 2.74 8.97 -12.35
C GLU A 215 2.33 10.10 -11.40
N VAL A 216 2.39 11.35 -11.85
CA VAL A 216 1.90 12.51 -11.09
C VAL A 216 0.41 12.37 -10.78
N LEU A 217 -0.39 11.99 -11.77
CA LEU A 217 -1.83 11.80 -11.57
C LEU A 217 -2.14 10.70 -10.56
N TYR A 218 -1.38 9.60 -10.51
CA TYR A 218 -1.58 8.56 -9.49
C TYR A 218 -1.37 9.10 -8.07
N GLN A 219 -0.39 9.99 -7.87
CA GLN A 219 -0.16 10.65 -6.57
C GLN A 219 -1.32 11.60 -6.22
N ILE A 220 -1.75 12.43 -7.16
CA ILE A 220 -2.83 13.41 -6.97
C ILE A 220 -4.20 12.72 -6.70
N HIS A 221 -4.45 11.56 -7.33
CA HIS A 221 -5.66 10.75 -7.07
C HIS A 221 -5.58 9.96 -5.75
N ARG A 222 -4.51 10.18 -4.96
CA ARG A 222 -4.24 9.55 -3.66
C ARG A 222 -4.26 8.02 -3.73
N ILE A 223 -3.89 7.44 -4.88
CA ILE A 223 -3.69 5.99 -4.98
C ILE A 223 -2.52 5.64 -4.07
N GLN A 224 -2.57 4.52 -3.36
CA GLN A 224 -1.47 4.05 -2.50
C GLN A 224 -0.22 3.61 -3.30
N ARG A 225 0.05 4.26 -4.43
CA ARG A 225 1.20 4.07 -5.30
C ARG A 225 2.41 4.75 -4.66
N PRO A 226 3.45 4.01 -4.27
CA PRO A 226 4.62 4.61 -3.66
C PRO A 226 5.36 5.55 -4.62
N VAL A 227 5.91 6.65 -4.10
CA VAL A 227 6.65 7.64 -4.91
C VAL A 227 7.91 7.09 -5.58
N TRP A 228 8.42 5.94 -5.13
CA TRP A 228 9.64 5.32 -5.64
C TRP A 228 9.43 4.39 -6.84
N VAL A 229 8.18 4.09 -7.21
CA VAL A 229 7.88 3.11 -8.28
C VAL A 229 8.50 3.50 -9.61
N ASP A 230 8.31 4.75 -10.04
CA ASP A 230 9.04 5.33 -11.16
C ASP A 230 9.49 6.74 -10.75
N PHE A 231 10.46 6.77 -9.84
CA PHE A 231 10.92 8.00 -9.21
C PHE A 231 11.39 9.05 -10.24
N ARG A 232 12.02 8.61 -11.34
CA ARG A 232 12.52 9.51 -12.38
C ARG A 232 11.38 10.09 -13.21
N ALA A 233 10.44 9.27 -13.69
CA ALA A 233 9.31 9.77 -14.46
C ALA A 233 8.42 10.68 -13.59
N LEU A 234 8.19 10.30 -12.33
CA LEU A 234 7.45 11.12 -11.37
C LEU A 234 8.15 12.45 -11.10
N THR A 235 9.48 12.46 -10.91
CA THR A 235 10.26 13.68 -10.72
C THR A 235 10.19 14.59 -11.95
N LEU A 236 10.38 14.03 -13.15
CA LEU A 236 10.31 14.81 -14.39
C LEU A 236 8.92 15.42 -14.58
N GLY A 237 7.85 14.65 -14.37
CA GLY A 237 6.48 15.14 -14.45
C GLY A 237 6.20 16.23 -13.41
N ALA A 238 6.58 16.00 -12.15
CA ALA A 238 6.34 16.94 -11.06
C ALA A 238 7.10 18.27 -11.26
N LEU A 239 8.35 18.24 -11.75
CA LEU A 239 9.14 19.45 -12.05
C LEU A 239 8.56 20.20 -13.24
N THR A 240 8.23 19.49 -14.34
CA THR A 240 7.74 20.12 -15.58
C THR A 240 6.46 20.91 -15.36
N TYR A 241 5.57 20.39 -14.50
CA TYR A 241 4.27 20.99 -14.22
C TYR A 241 4.18 21.63 -12.83
N GLN A 242 5.32 21.81 -12.15
CA GLN A 242 5.44 22.45 -10.82
C GLN A 242 4.39 21.93 -9.83
N VAL A 243 4.39 20.62 -9.62
CA VAL A 243 3.46 19.95 -8.69
C VAL A 243 4.09 19.88 -7.31
N ASP A 244 4.01 21.00 -6.60
CA ASP A 244 4.72 21.27 -5.34
C ASP A 244 4.52 20.16 -4.30
N THR A 245 3.29 19.65 -4.18
CA THR A 245 2.93 18.61 -3.22
C THR A 245 3.67 17.31 -3.46
N VAL A 246 3.88 16.95 -4.73
CA VAL A 246 4.56 15.72 -5.14
C VAL A 246 6.08 15.92 -5.04
N LEU A 247 6.57 17.10 -5.41
CA LEU A 247 7.98 17.48 -5.26
C LEU A 247 8.44 17.35 -3.81
N GLU A 248 7.65 17.83 -2.85
CA GLU A 248 7.99 17.71 -1.43
C GLU A 248 8.07 16.24 -0.98
N SER A 249 7.13 15.40 -1.41
CA SER A 249 7.17 13.95 -1.12
C SER A 249 8.42 13.29 -1.72
N LEU A 250 8.82 13.67 -2.94
CA LEU A 250 10.04 13.18 -3.61
C LEU A 250 11.30 13.62 -2.86
N VAL A 251 11.38 14.90 -2.48
CA VAL A 251 12.49 15.48 -1.70
C VAL A 251 12.63 14.73 -0.38
N ARG A 252 11.53 14.60 0.39
CA ARG A 252 11.50 13.88 1.67
C ARG A 252 11.93 12.43 1.50
N HIS A 253 11.48 11.76 0.45
CA HIS A 253 11.87 10.38 0.16
C HIS A 253 13.37 10.25 -0.09
N LEU A 254 13.94 11.08 -0.96
CA LEU A 254 15.37 11.06 -1.31
C LEU A 254 16.26 11.34 -0.08
N ILE A 255 15.89 12.35 0.72
CA ILE A 255 16.64 12.74 1.92
C ILE A 255 16.67 11.61 2.94
N ASN A 256 15.52 10.96 3.17
CA ASN A 256 15.38 9.89 4.15
C ASN A 256 15.81 8.52 3.60
N TYR A 257 16.28 8.43 2.34
CA TYR A 257 16.68 7.16 1.75
C TYR A 257 18.00 6.67 2.35
N GLU A 258 17.93 5.69 3.26
CA GLU A 258 19.08 5.26 4.07
C GLU A 258 20.23 4.59 3.30
N ARG A 259 19.99 4.15 2.05
CA ARG A 259 20.98 3.38 1.28
C ARG A 259 21.99 4.22 0.50
N LEU A 260 21.70 5.51 0.31
CA LEU A 260 22.62 6.42 -0.36
C LEU A 260 23.37 7.22 0.71
N SER A 261 24.68 7.32 0.54
CA SER A 261 25.50 8.28 1.27
C SER A 261 25.07 9.72 0.94
N LEU A 262 25.45 10.68 1.77
CA LEU A 262 25.15 12.11 1.54
C LEU A 262 25.63 12.57 0.14
N GLU A 263 26.84 12.17 -0.24
CA GLU A 263 27.43 12.47 -1.56
C GLU A 263 26.56 11.92 -2.70
N GLN A 264 26.20 10.65 -2.63
CA GLN A 264 25.34 10.02 -3.64
C GLN A 264 23.96 10.69 -3.70
N LYS A 265 23.39 11.10 -2.56
CA LYS A 265 22.12 11.84 -2.52
C LYS A 265 22.24 13.19 -3.23
N LEU A 266 23.34 13.92 -3.02
CA LEU A 266 23.59 15.21 -3.68
C LEU A 266 23.74 15.05 -5.19
N ILE A 267 24.54 14.07 -5.64
CA ILE A 267 24.74 13.77 -7.07
C ILE A 267 23.41 13.39 -7.72
N GLU A 268 22.64 12.51 -7.10
CA GLU A 268 21.36 12.08 -7.66
C GLU A 268 20.29 13.18 -7.64
N ALA A 269 20.25 14.01 -6.59
CA ALA A 269 19.40 15.19 -6.55
C ALA A 269 19.74 16.17 -7.68
N ALA A 270 21.03 16.40 -7.95
CA ALA A 270 21.50 17.24 -9.06
C ALA A 270 21.10 16.66 -10.41
N ARG A 271 21.30 15.34 -10.60
CA ARG A 271 20.93 14.65 -11.84
C ARG A 271 19.43 14.70 -12.12
N LEU A 272 18.62 14.66 -11.08
CA LEU A 272 17.16 14.78 -11.14
C LEU A 272 16.66 16.23 -11.10
N GLN A 273 17.55 17.22 -10.99
CA GLN A 273 17.25 18.65 -10.87
C GLN A 273 16.37 19.01 -9.66
N LEU A 274 16.44 18.22 -8.59
CA LEU A 274 15.73 18.47 -7.33
C LEU A 274 16.54 19.44 -6.46
N LEU A 275 16.59 20.72 -6.85
CA LEU A 275 17.39 21.75 -6.17
C LEU A 275 17.04 21.90 -4.68
N ASP A 276 15.76 21.73 -4.34
CA ASP A 276 15.28 21.79 -2.96
C ASP A 276 15.86 20.67 -2.09
N ALA A 277 16.00 19.46 -2.65
CA ALA A 277 16.66 18.36 -1.95
C ALA A 277 18.15 18.67 -1.72
N ILE A 278 18.84 19.25 -2.71
CA ILE A 278 20.25 19.64 -2.58
C ILE A 278 20.43 20.67 -1.45
N GLY A 279 19.59 21.71 -1.44
CA GLY A 279 19.61 22.75 -0.42
C GLY A 279 19.35 22.17 0.98
N GLU A 280 18.34 21.32 1.13
CA GLU A 280 18.01 20.70 2.42
C GLU A 280 19.09 19.72 2.91
N LEU A 281 19.68 18.93 2.01
CA LEU A 281 20.80 18.03 2.32
C LEU A 281 22.03 18.82 2.80
N ALA A 282 22.40 19.89 2.10
CA ALA A 282 23.52 20.75 2.48
C ALA A 282 23.27 21.46 3.82
N TYR A 283 22.05 21.98 4.02
CA TYR A 283 21.63 22.62 5.26
C TYR A 283 21.74 21.67 6.46
N LYS A 284 21.17 20.46 6.34
CA LYS A 284 21.22 19.43 7.39
C LYS A 284 22.66 18.97 7.64
N ALA A 285 23.44 18.76 6.58
CA ALA A 285 24.83 18.32 6.70
C ALA A 285 25.72 19.34 7.42
N GLU A 286 25.48 20.64 7.22
CA GLU A 286 26.19 21.69 7.96
C GLU A 286 25.77 21.70 9.43
N GLN A 287 24.47 21.59 9.73
CA GLN A 287 23.96 21.52 11.10
C GLN A 287 24.52 20.34 11.89
N THR A 288 24.76 19.20 11.23
CA THR A 288 25.33 17.99 11.87
C THR A 288 26.86 17.94 11.80
N GLY A 289 27.52 18.95 11.21
CA GLY A 289 28.98 18.97 10.99
C GLY A 289 29.49 17.97 9.93
N THR A 290 28.59 17.23 9.28
CA THR A 290 28.92 16.27 8.22
C THR A 290 29.43 16.95 6.96
N TRP A 291 29.00 18.18 6.69
CA TRP A 291 29.44 18.97 5.53
C TRP A 291 30.95 19.25 5.57
N SER A 292 31.45 19.78 6.68
CA SER A 292 32.89 20.05 6.87
C SER A 292 33.73 18.77 6.76
N TYR A 293 33.22 17.64 7.25
CA TYR A 293 33.87 16.34 7.10
C TYR A 293 33.94 15.90 5.62
N LEU A 294 32.86 16.08 4.86
CA LEU A 294 32.78 15.71 3.45
C LEU A 294 33.78 16.54 2.61
N VAL A 295 33.82 17.86 2.82
CA VAL A 295 34.81 18.75 2.18
C VAL A 295 36.24 18.38 2.60
N GLY A 296 36.46 18.09 3.89
CA GLY A 296 37.78 17.65 4.39
C GLY A 296 38.27 16.32 3.79
N LYS A 297 37.36 15.49 3.25
CA LYS A 297 37.68 14.27 2.50
C LYS A 297 37.99 14.51 1.01
N GLY A 298 37.89 15.75 0.55
CA GLY A 298 38.18 16.12 -0.84
C GLY A 298 36.96 16.20 -1.75
N PHE A 299 35.74 16.21 -1.21
CA PHE A 299 34.55 16.45 -2.02
C PHE A 299 34.48 17.91 -2.47
N ASP A 300 34.55 18.13 -3.79
CA ASP A 300 34.35 19.45 -4.40
C ASP A 300 32.95 19.53 -5.02
N ALA A 301 32.05 20.21 -4.31
CA ALA A 301 30.66 20.36 -4.74
C ALA A 301 30.51 21.16 -6.04
N ALA A 302 31.45 22.06 -6.37
CA ALA A 302 31.38 22.85 -7.60
C ALA A 302 31.76 21.99 -8.82
N GLU A 303 32.75 21.12 -8.69
CA GLU A 303 33.13 20.18 -9.75
C GLU A 303 32.11 19.05 -9.92
N GLU A 304 31.66 18.43 -8.83
CA GLU A 304 30.81 17.24 -8.87
C GLU A 304 29.34 17.54 -9.19
N LEU A 305 28.82 18.68 -8.73
CA LEU A 305 27.40 19.06 -8.90
C LEU A 305 27.21 20.22 -9.89
N GLY A 306 28.28 20.92 -10.23
CA GLY A 306 28.27 22.10 -11.09
C GLY A 306 28.30 23.42 -10.31
N GLU A 307 29.10 24.35 -10.81
CA GLU A 307 29.30 25.69 -10.26
C GLU A 307 27.99 26.46 -9.97
N PRO A 308 26.96 26.42 -10.85
CA PRO A 308 25.69 27.10 -10.56
C PRO A 308 24.98 26.53 -9.33
N ILE A 309 24.93 25.19 -9.17
CA ILE A 309 24.29 24.55 -8.03
C ILE A 309 25.04 24.91 -6.75
N TYR A 310 26.37 24.87 -6.80
CA TYR A 310 27.21 25.24 -5.66
C TYR A 310 26.94 26.67 -5.17
N HIS A 311 27.03 27.66 -6.08
CA HIS A 311 26.88 29.06 -5.70
C HIS A 311 25.43 29.49 -5.42
N MET A 312 24.44 28.96 -6.15
CA MET A 312 23.06 29.42 -6.04
C MET A 312 22.21 28.64 -5.04
N VAL A 313 22.59 27.40 -4.70
CA VAL A 313 21.79 26.53 -3.82
C VAL A 313 22.56 26.17 -2.56
N ILE A 314 23.74 25.58 -2.71
CA ILE A 314 24.51 25.03 -1.58
C ILE A 314 25.06 26.14 -0.67
N CYS A 315 25.76 27.13 -1.23
CA CYS A 315 26.33 28.23 -0.47
C CYS A 315 25.25 28.97 0.36
N PRO A 316 24.11 29.40 -0.21
CA PRO A 316 23.02 30.00 0.57
C PRO A 316 22.47 29.07 1.66
N ALA A 317 22.32 27.78 1.39
CA ALA A 317 21.83 26.82 2.37
C ALA A 317 22.79 26.68 3.57
N ILE A 318 24.10 26.62 3.34
CA ILE A 318 25.13 26.56 4.39
C ILE A 318 25.14 27.86 5.20
N VAL A 319 25.09 29.02 4.55
CA VAL A 319 25.02 30.32 5.24
C VAL A 319 23.79 30.40 6.13
N LYS A 320 22.63 29.94 5.63
CA LYS A 320 21.41 29.84 6.43
C LYS A 320 21.58 28.89 7.62
N ALA A 321 22.13 27.70 7.40
CA ALA A 321 22.36 26.71 8.46
C ALA A 321 23.23 27.26 9.60
N LYS A 322 24.28 28.02 9.28
CA LYS A 322 25.16 28.67 10.26
C LYS A 322 24.47 29.76 11.08
N ALA A 323 23.46 30.41 10.51
CA ALA A 323 22.69 31.46 11.18
C ALA A 323 21.49 30.92 11.98
N SER A 324 21.01 29.71 11.65
CA SER A 324 19.88 29.05 12.30
C SER A 324 20.27 28.30 13.58
N LYS A 325 19.29 28.05 14.45
CA LYS A 325 19.46 27.13 15.58
C LYS A 325 19.41 25.69 15.08
N LEU A 326 20.06 24.79 15.82
CA LEU A 326 20.02 23.36 15.53
C LEU A 326 18.56 22.86 15.56
N GLY A 327 18.12 22.22 14.49
CA GLY A 327 16.76 21.69 14.36
C GLY A 327 15.75 22.64 13.71
N ASP A 328 16.12 23.90 13.43
CA ASP A 328 15.30 24.78 12.60
C ASP A 328 15.18 24.18 11.18
N PRO A 329 14.01 24.28 10.52
CA PRO A 329 13.82 23.72 9.19
C PRO A 329 14.50 24.57 8.10
N PHE A 330 14.96 23.91 7.02
CA PHE A 330 15.54 24.60 5.87
C PHE A 330 14.51 25.47 5.14
N LYS A 331 13.29 24.99 4.96
CA LYS A 331 12.13 25.72 4.45
C LYS A 331 10.94 25.50 5.37
N GLU A 332 10.13 26.53 5.58
CA GLU A 332 8.81 26.33 6.16
C GLU A 332 7.95 25.59 5.14
N SER A 333 7.10 24.67 5.60
CA SER A 333 6.20 23.96 4.70
C SER A 333 5.24 24.98 4.08
N GLU A 334 5.28 25.11 2.76
CA GLU A 334 4.47 26.08 2.01
C GLU A 334 3.02 25.62 1.82
N PHE A 335 2.61 24.50 2.42
CA PHE A 335 1.22 24.06 2.30
C PHE A 335 0.28 25.10 2.92
N CYS A 336 -0.45 25.75 2.03
CA CYS A 336 -1.50 26.68 2.40
C CYS A 336 -2.47 25.95 3.32
N ASN A 337 -2.62 26.43 4.56
CA ASN A 337 -3.76 26.07 5.38
C ASN A 337 -5.01 26.60 4.68
N TYR A 338 -5.66 25.74 3.89
CA TYR A 338 -6.88 26.07 3.17
C TYR A 338 -7.99 26.40 4.17
N ASP A 339 -8.33 27.68 4.34
CA ASP A 339 -9.51 28.04 5.13
C ASP A 339 -10.76 27.63 4.34
N LEU A 340 -11.36 26.50 4.75
CA LEU A 340 -12.57 25.96 4.12
C LEU A 340 -13.79 26.84 4.42
N LYS A 341 -13.78 27.67 5.47
CA LYS A 341 -14.91 28.54 5.83
C LYS A 341 -14.82 29.87 5.08
N ASN A 342 -13.61 30.44 5.00
CA ASN A 342 -13.36 31.73 4.35
C ASN A 342 -12.25 31.61 3.29
N PRO A 343 -12.49 30.87 2.20
CA PRO A 343 -11.52 30.79 1.11
C PRO A 343 -11.40 32.13 0.37
N THR A 344 -10.26 32.30 -0.31
CA THR A 344 -10.07 33.38 -1.29
C THR A 344 -11.02 33.25 -2.48
N GLU A 345 -11.28 34.34 -3.21
CA GLU A 345 -12.15 34.32 -4.39
C GLU A 345 -11.65 33.34 -5.48
N ALA A 346 -10.33 33.23 -5.68
CA ALA A 346 -9.75 32.26 -6.59
C ALA A 346 -10.08 30.80 -6.16
N GLN A 347 -9.98 30.50 -4.86
CA GLN A 347 -10.33 29.19 -4.33
C GLN A 347 -11.84 28.90 -4.43
N LYS A 348 -12.71 29.91 -4.26
CA LYS A 348 -14.16 29.75 -4.45
C LYS A 348 -14.50 29.33 -5.87
N LYS A 349 -13.85 29.89 -6.90
CA LYS A 349 -14.06 29.49 -8.31
C LYS A 349 -13.78 28.01 -8.57
N LEU A 350 -12.87 27.41 -7.78
CA LEU A 350 -12.46 26.00 -7.87
C LEU A 350 -13.23 25.08 -6.91
N SER A 351 -14.14 25.64 -6.11
CA SER A 351 -14.81 24.93 -5.02
C SER A 351 -16.32 24.93 -5.19
N SER A 352 -16.98 23.97 -4.55
CA SER A 352 -18.42 23.94 -4.37
C SER A 352 -18.77 24.17 -2.89
N PRO A 353 -19.83 24.94 -2.60
CA PRO A 353 -20.27 25.15 -1.22
C PRO A 353 -20.97 23.89 -0.69
N LEU A 354 -20.49 23.38 0.43
CA LEU A 354 -21.08 22.31 1.22
C LEU A 354 -21.73 22.93 2.47
N ILE A 355 -23.05 22.88 2.57
CA ILE A 355 -23.81 23.54 3.63
C ILE A 355 -24.17 22.53 4.72
N VAL A 356 -23.73 22.82 5.94
CA VAL A 356 -23.90 21.97 7.12
C VAL A 356 -24.43 22.80 8.28
N HIS A 357 -25.71 22.59 8.64
CA HIS A 357 -26.38 23.34 9.72
C HIS A 357 -26.20 24.87 9.62
N GLY A 358 -26.28 25.43 8.41
CA GLY A 358 -26.12 26.87 8.16
C GLY A 358 -24.67 27.35 8.06
N THR A 359 -23.68 26.49 8.30
CA THR A 359 -22.26 26.78 8.04
C THR A 359 -21.90 26.32 6.62
N THR A 360 -21.19 27.16 5.87
CA THR A 360 -20.72 26.82 4.53
C THR A 360 -19.25 26.42 4.58
N LEU A 361 -18.93 25.25 4.03
CA LEU A 361 -17.56 24.80 3.78
C LEU A 361 -17.32 24.77 2.26
N TRP A 362 -16.29 25.44 1.78
CA TRP A 362 -15.94 25.49 0.37
C TRP A 362 -14.94 24.40 0.04
N ILE A 363 -15.41 23.38 -0.67
CA ILE A 363 -14.62 22.18 -0.96
C ILE A 363 -14.28 22.13 -2.45
N ASN A 364 -13.03 21.85 -2.78
CA ASN A 364 -12.52 21.75 -4.14
C ASN A 364 -13.33 20.71 -4.94
N ARG A 365 -13.78 21.11 -6.13
CA ARG A 365 -14.65 20.26 -6.97
C ARG A 365 -13.96 18.98 -7.45
N GLY A 366 -12.65 19.03 -7.65
CA GLY A 366 -11.83 17.87 -7.99
C GLY A 366 -11.81 16.84 -6.86
N VAL A 367 -11.60 17.28 -5.61
CA VAL A 367 -11.68 16.40 -4.43
C VAL A 367 -13.07 15.79 -4.29
N LEU A 368 -14.13 16.58 -4.45
CA LEU A 368 -15.51 16.08 -4.40
C LEU A 368 -15.80 15.06 -5.52
N ALA A 369 -15.24 15.27 -6.71
CA ALA A 369 -15.39 14.33 -7.82
C ALA A 369 -14.72 12.97 -7.52
N LEU A 370 -13.56 12.97 -6.87
CA LEU A 370 -12.89 11.73 -6.44
C LEU A 370 -13.70 10.95 -5.39
N LEU A 371 -14.41 11.66 -4.51
CA LEU A 371 -15.23 11.04 -3.45
C LEU A 371 -16.57 10.52 -3.96
N GLY A 372 -17.08 11.09 -5.03
CA GLY A 372 -18.46 10.92 -5.48
C GLY A 372 -19.42 11.82 -4.72
N THR A 373 -20.29 12.52 -5.46
CA THR A 373 -21.29 13.45 -4.88
C THR A 373 -22.73 12.98 -5.05
N GLU A 374 -22.95 11.75 -5.51
CA GLU A 374 -24.27 11.24 -5.89
C GLU A 374 -25.28 11.19 -4.74
N ARG A 375 -24.78 11.03 -3.50
CA ARG A 375 -25.60 10.90 -2.29
C ARG A 375 -25.87 12.22 -1.58
N PHE A 376 -25.29 13.32 -2.05
CA PHE A 376 -25.54 14.65 -1.49
C PHE A 376 -26.84 15.23 -2.05
N GLY A 377 -27.59 15.92 -1.20
CA GLY A 377 -28.65 16.81 -1.67
C GLY A 377 -28.03 17.96 -2.47
N ARG A 378 -28.76 18.45 -3.49
CA ARG A 378 -28.31 19.56 -4.33
C ARG A 378 -29.24 20.75 -4.18
N GLY A 379 -28.66 21.92 -3.96
CA GLY A 379 -29.35 23.21 -4.07
C GLY A 379 -29.46 23.68 -5.51
N ASN A 380 -30.14 24.81 -5.70
CA ASN A 380 -30.36 25.39 -7.02
C ASN A 380 -29.09 26.04 -7.60
N ASP A 381 -28.19 26.49 -6.72
CA ASP A 381 -26.97 27.21 -7.10
C ASP A 381 -25.73 26.30 -7.02
N GLY A 382 -25.96 24.98 -7.03
CA GLY A 382 -24.91 23.95 -6.99
C GLY A 382 -24.39 23.63 -5.59
N GLU A 383 -25.09 24.06 -4.54
CA GLU A 383 -24.73 23.73 -3.17
C GLU A 383 -24.95 22.25 -2.87
N LEU A 384 -24.07 21.69 -2.06
CA LEU A 384 -24.15 20.31 -1.59
C LEU A 384 -24.64 20.27 -0.16
N TYR A 385 -25.54 19.33 0.13
CA TYR A 385 -26.08 19.09 1.46
C TYR A 385 -25.78 17.65 1.86
N PRO A 386 -24.99 17.42 2.92
CA PRO A 386 -24.71 16.07 3.39
C PRO A 386 -25.98 15.41 3.94
N LEU A 387 -26.14 14.12 3.67
CA LEU A 387 -27.22 13.34 4.26
C LEU A 387 -26.91 13.04 5.73
N VAL A 388 -27.72 13.57 6.64
CA VAL A 388 -27.61 13.33 8.08
C VAL A 388 -28.64 12.28 8.50
N THR A 389 -28.17 11.09 8.85
CA THR A 389 -29.01 10.00 9.36
C THR A 389 -29.06 10.02 10.89
N GLY A 390 -30.07 9.37 11.49
CA GLY A 390 -30.14 9.22 12.95
C GLY A 390 -28.89 8.54 13.53
N VAL A 391 -28.39 7.51 12.84
CA VAL A 391 -27.17 6.79 13.23
C VAL A 391 -25.93 7.70 13.21
N LEU A 392 -25.81 8.58 12.21
CA LEU A 392 -24.72 9.57 12.18
C LEU A 392 -24.86 10.56 13.33
N GLN A 393 -26.06 11.04 13.62
CA GLN A 393 -26.31 11.95 14.73
C GLN A 393 -25.95 11.31 16.08
N ASP A 394 -26.29 10.04 16.27
CA ASP A 394 -25.94 9.29 17.47
C ASP A 394 -24.42 9.14 17.61
N ALA A 395 -23.73 8.79 16.52
CA ALA A 395 -22.26 8.68 16.53
C ALA A 395 -21.58 10.02 16.88
N LEU A 396 -22.06 11.13 16.33
CA LEU A 396 -21.58 12.47 16.65
C LEU A 396 -21.80 12.82 18.13
N ASN A 397 -22.98 12.52 18.67
CA ASN A 397 -23.33 12.75 20.07
C ASN A 397 -22.46 11.91 21.02
N THR A 398 -22.24 10.63 20.71
CA THR A 398 -21.36 9.75 21.50
C THR A 398 -19.92 10.25 21.51
N SER A 399 -19.40 10.69 20.37
CA SER A 399 -18.07 11.28 20.25
C SER A 399 -17.97 12.71 20.79
N LYS A 400 -19.10 13.37 21.10
CA LYS A 400 -19.18 14.78 21.51
C LYS A 400 -18.56 15.75 20.48
N VAL A 401 -18.73 15.46 19.19
CA VAL A 401 -18.21 16.27 18.09
C VAL A 401 -19.35 16.77 17.20
N THR A 402 -19.13 17.89 16.51
CA THR A 402 -20.09 18.42 15.53
C THR A 402 -19.77 17.88 14.13
N LEU A 403 -20.80 17.76 13.27
CA LEU A 403 -20.60 17.34 11.89
C LEU A 403 -19.69 18.30 11.11
N VAL A 404 -19.81 19.61 11.35
CA VAL A 404 -18.98 20.64 10.72
C VAL A 404 -17.50 20.38 10.99
N ASN A 405 -17.13 20.17 12.25
CA ASN A 405 -15.73 19.95 12.64
C ASN A 405 -15.20 18.61 12.10
N ALA A 406 -16.02 17.56 12.11
CA ALA A 406 -15.65 16.27 11.56
C ALA A 406 -15.37 16.37 10.05
N LEU A 407 -16.25 17.06 9.29
CA LEU A 407 -16.06 17.24 7.85
C LEU A 407 -14.88 18.16 7.52
N GLU A 408 -14.67 19.21 8.31
CA GLU A 408 -13.49 20.07 8.20
C GLU A 408 -12.19 19.25 8.38
N ALA A 409 -12.13 18.38 9.40
CA ALA A 409 -11.00 17.47 9.60
C ALA A 409 -10.83 16.48 8.44
N LEU A 410 -11.92 15.92 7.92
CA LEU A 410 -11.89 15.02 6.77
C LEU A 410 -11.31 15.72 5.53
N PHE A 411 -11.86 16.87 5.15
CA PHE A 411 -11.40 17.56 3.93
C PHE A 411 -9.98 18.08 4.08
N HIS A 412 -9.58 18.53 5.26
CA HIS A 412 -8.18 18.85 5.54
C HIS A 412 -7.23 17.66 5.35
N TYR A 413 -7.65 16.44 5.72
CA TYR A 413 -6.89 15.22 5.47
C TYR A 413 -6.84 14.82 3.98
N LEU A 414 -7.88 15.16 3.21
CA LEU A 414 -7.94 14.88 1.77
C LEU A 414 -7.19 15.89 0.92
N TYR A 415 -6.99 17.10 1.43
CA TYR A 415 -6.21 18.15 0.79
C TYR A 415 -4.70 17.90 0.96
N PRO A 416 -3.86 18.52 0.12
CA PRO A 416 -2.41 18.48 0.33
C PRO A 416 -2.02 19.04 1.70
N GLY A 417 -1.01 18.43 2.35
CA GLY A 417 -0.45 18.94 3.60
C GLY A 417 -0.34 17.97 4.77
N GLU A 418 -0.41 16.65 4.53
CA GLU A 418 -0.17 15.58 5.53
C GLU A 418 -0.92 15.77 6.88
N LYS A 419 -2.12 16.36 6.85
CA LYS A 419 -2.92 16.52 8.06
C LYS A 419 -3.46 15.18 8.54
N THR A 420 -3.47 14.94 9.84
CA THR A 420 -4.03 13.72 10.44
C THR A 420 -5.44 13.97 10.99
N ILE A 421 -6.27 12.92 11.01
CA ILE A 421 -7.59 12.96 11.63
C ILE A 421 -7.49 12.46 13.08
N ASN A 422 -7.98 13.25 14.04
CA ASN A 422 -8.07 12.80 15.43
C ASN A 422 -9.07 11.63 15.56
N ILE A 423 -8.75 10.66 16.42
CA ILE A 423 -9.51 9.42 16.57
C ILE A 423 -11.00 9.64 16.92
N GLU A 424 -11.32 10.72 17.64
CA GLU A 424 -12.70 11.10 18.02
C GLU A 424 -13.62 11.36 16.81
N PHE A 425 -13.06 11.80 15.68
CA PHE A 425 -13.80 12.03 14.43
C PHE A 425 -13.95 10.76 13.59
N VAL A 426 -13.09 9.76 13.78
CA VAL A 426 -12.98 8.60 12.87
C VAL A 426 -14.28 7.80 12.80
N ARG A 427 -14.91 7.48 13.94
CA ARG A 427 -16.18 6.73 13.95
C ARG A 427 -17.32 7.50 13.26
N PRO A 428 -17.63 8.77 13.63
CA PRO A 428 -18.61 9.55 12.88
C PRO A 428 -18.30 9.63 11.38
N LEU A 429 -17.03 9.78 11.01
CA LEU A 429 -16.62 9.86 9.61
C LEU A 429 -16.76 8.53 8.85
N ILE A 430 -16.58 7.37 9.50
CA ILE A 430 -16.89 6.06 8.90
C ILE A 430 -18.38 5.95 8.61
N VAL A 431 -19.26 6.36 9.54
CA VAL A 431 -20.71 6.36 9.32
C VAL A 431 -21.08 7.30 8.17
N PHE A 432 -20.47 8.48 8.13
CA PHE A 432 -20.64 9.44 7.04
C PHE A 432 -20.20 8.86 5.69
N ALA A 433 -18.98 8.32 5.61
CA ALA A 433 -18.41 7.74 4.40
C ALA A 433 -19.24 6.54 3.91
N HIS A 434 -19.73 5.71 4.83
CA HIS A 434 -20.63 4.60 4.50
C HIS A 434 -21.95 5.11 3.90
N THR A 435 -22.56 6.13 4.52
CA THR A 435 -23.83 6.74 4.06
C THR A 435 -23.71 7.34 2.65
N HIS A 436 -22.55 7.94 2.36
CA HIS A 436 -22.26 8.61 1.09
C HIS A 436 -21.52 7.72 0.07
N GLN A 437 -21.34 6.43 0.38
CA GLN A 437 -20.66 5.45 -0.49
C GLN A 437 -19.21 5.80 -0.85
N MET A 438 -18.52 6.53 0.05
CA MET A 438 -17.11 6.90 -0.11
C MET A 438 -16.20 5.73 0.33
N GLN A 439 -16.19 4.65 -0.45
CA GLN A 439 -15.56 3.38 -0.06
C GLN A 439 -14.06 3.53 0.26
N LYS A 440 -13.32 4.27 -0.57
CA LYS A 440 -11.88 4.50 -0.36
C LYS A 440 -11.59 5.24 0.95
N VAL A 441 -12.31 6.33 1.21
CA VAL A 441 -12.18 7.07 2.48
C VAL A 441 -12.56 6.21 3.67
N LYS A 442 -13.62 5.39 3.54
CA LYS A 442 -14.03 4.46 4.59
C LYS A 442 -12.91 3.46 4.92
N GLU A 443 -12.22 2.93 3.92
CA GLU A 443 -11.08 2.01 4.10
C GLU A 443 -9.86 2.71 4.73
N GLU A 444 -9.57 3.95 4.36
CA GLU A 444 -8.51 4.75 5.01
C GLU A 444 -8.82 5.02 6.49
N LEU A 445 -10.05 5.45 6.80
CA LEU A 445 -10.51 5.68 8.18
C LEU A 445 -10.55 4.40 9.01
N GLU A 446 -10.94 3.28 8.39
CA GLU A 446 -10.94 1.97 9.01
C GLU A 446 -9.54 1.59 9.51
N LEU A 447 -8.49 1.87 8.75
CA LEU A 447 -7.11 1.57 9.16
C LEU A 447 -6.70 2.40 10.37
N MET A 448 -7.09 3.68 10.43
CA MET A 448 -6.86 4.53 11.60
C MET A 448 -7.56 3.95 12.84
N LEU A 449 -8.80 3.47 12.68
CA LEU A 449 -9.54 2.83 13.77
C LEU A 449 -8.96 1.48 14.17
N ALA A 450 -8.43 0.71 13.21
CA ALA A 450 -7.81 -0.58 13.46
C ALA A 450 -6.53 -0.46 14.31
N ASP A 451 -5.89 0.71 14.30
CA ASP A 451 -4.75 0.99 15.15
C ASP A 451 -5.11 1.30 16.61
N GLU A 452 -6.38 1.65 16.90
CA GLU A 452 -6.88 1.86 18.27
C GLU A 452 -6.86 0.52 19.06
N PRO A 453 -6.08 0.44 20.16
CA PRO A 453 -5.99 -0.77 20.98
C PRO A 453 -7.22 -0.94 21.89
N PRO A 454 -7.85 -2.14 21.94
CA PRO A 454 -9.00 -2.38 22.79
C PRO A 454 -8.53 -2.79 24.19
N PHE A 455 -8.69 -1.89 25.16
CA PHE A 455 -8.25 -2.11 26.54
C PHE A 455 -9.26 -2.87 27.41
N THR A 456 -10.50 -3.03 26.95
CA THR A 456 -11.57 -3.72 27.71
C THR A 456 -12.31 -4.73 26.82
N PRO A 457 -12.97 -5.75 27.43
CA PRO A 457 -13.79 -6.70 26.67
C PRO A 457 -14.91 -6.02 25.89
N GLN A 458 -15.50 -4.98 26.46
CA GLN A 458 -16.55 -4.20 25.80
C GLN A 458 -16.03 -3.48 24.56
N ILE A 459 -14.88 -2.79 24.65
CA ILE A 459 -14.31 -2.07 23.49
C ILE A 459 -13.95 -3.05 22.37
N LEU A 460 -13.40 -4.23 22.69
CA LEU A 460 -13.12 -5.25 21.68
C LEU A 460 -14.40 -5.76 21.00
N LEU A 461 -15.46 -5.98 21.77
CA LEU A 461 -16.76 -6.38 21.24
C LEU A 461 -17.37 -5.28 20.36
N ASP A 462 -17.32 -4.03 20.83
CA ASP A 462 -17.82 -2.87 20.10
C ASP A 462 -17.09 -2.71 18.76
N HIS A 463 -15.77 -2.96 18.70
CA HIS A 463 -15.02 -2.95 17.43
C HIS A 463 -15.50 -4.04 16.47
N LEU A 464 -15.74 -5.26 16.97
CA LEU A 464 -16.24 -6.37 16.15
C LEU A 464 -17.65 -6.08 15.62
N MET A 465 -18.55 -5.61 16.48
CA MET A 465 -19.90 -5.20 16.09
C MET A 465 -19.89 -4.05 15.08
N TYR A 466 -19.06 -3.05 15.33
CA TYR A 466 -18.88 -1.91 14.43
C TYR A 466 -18.34 -2.36 13.06
N ALA A 467 -17.40 -3.31 13.05
CA ALA A 467 -16.89 -3.88 11.83
C ALA A 467 -17.95 -4.63 11.01
N GLU A 468 -18.83 -5.40 11.66
CA GLU A 468 -19.96 -6.06 10.97
C GLU A 468 -20.95 -5.05 10.40
N ASN A 469 -21.31 -4.03 11.19
CA ASN A 469 -22.33 -3.06 10.81
C ASN A 469 -21.95 -2.23 9.57
N TYR A 470 -20.65 -1.90 9.42
CA TYR A 470 -20.18 -1.02 8.33
C TYR A 470 -19.34 -1.74 7.26
N GLY A 471 -19.16 -3.06 7.41
CA GLY A 471 -18.37 -3.90 6.50
C GLY A 471 -16.88 -3.57 6.53
N LEU A 472 -16.31 -3.43 7.72
CA LEU A 472 -14.91 -3.06 7.96
C LEU A 472 -14.05 -4.32 8.17
N GLU A 473 -13.61 -4.91 7.07
CA GLU A 473 -12.92 -6.22 7.08
C GLU A 473 -11.51 -6.17 7.69
N ASN A 474 -10.74 -5.10 7.49
CA ASN A 474 -9.44 -4.90 8.12
C ASN A 474 -9.56 -4.69 9.64
N LEU A 475 -10.54 -3.93 10.12
CA LEU A 475 -10.82 -3.79 11.55
C LEU A 475 -11.20 -5.13 12.17
N ARG A 476 -12.06 -5.91 11.50
CA ARG A 476 -12.44 -7.27 11.94
C ARG A 476 -11.21 -8.17 12.04
N ARG A 477 -10.38 -8.24 10.98
CA ARG A 477 -9.15 -9.05 10.96
C ARG A 477 -8.17 -8.64 12.06
N MET A 478 -7.99 -7.35 12.30
CA MET A 478 -7.14 -6.85 13.38
C MET A 478 -7.68 -7.23 14.77
N CYS A 479 -8.99 -7.18 14.99
CA CYS A 479 -9.59 -7.65 16.24
C CYS A 479 -9.41 -9.17 16.42
N LEU A 480 -9.58 -9.95 15.36
CA LEU A 480 -9.36 -11.40 15.36
C LEU A 480 -7.90 -11.77 15.65
N LEU A 481 -6.93 -11.02 15.10
CA LEU A 481 -5.52 -11.18 15.41
C LEU A 481 -5.24 -10.90 16.89
N ARG A 482 -5.85 -9.85 17.44
CA ARG A 482 -5.73 -9.49 18.87
C ARG A 482 -6.32 -10.57 19.76
N VAL A 483 -7.47 -11.15 19.42
CA VAL A 483 -8.07 -12.28 20.16
C VAL A 483 -7.10 -13.46 20.27
N GLU A 484 -6.41 -13.77 19.18
CA GLU A 484 -5.45 -14.87 19.11
C GLU A 484 -4.14 -14.56 19.88
N GLY A 485 -3.68 -13.31 19.82
CA GLY A 485 -2.43 -12.87 20.43
C GLY A 485 -2.66 -11.91 21.59
N SER A 486 -2.70 -10.62 21.27
CA SER A 486 -2.44 -9.58 22.28
C SER A 486 -3.49 -9.41 23.37
N CYS A 487 -4.71 -9.89 23.13
CA CYS A 487 -5.89 -9.63 23.93
C CYS A 487 -6.53 -10.94 24.39
N GLN A 488 -5.81 -12.05 24.44
CA GLN A 488 -6.37 -13.35 24.84
C GLN A 488 -7.14 -13.28 26.19
N PRO A 489 -6.64 -12.65 27.27
CA PRO A 489 -7.39 -12.54 28.54
C PRO A 489 -8.64 -11.66 28.43
N ILE A 490 -8.61 -10.64 27.56
CA ILE A 490 -9.72 -9.74 27.29
C ILE A 490 -10.80 -10.50 26.49
N ALA A 491 -10.39 -11.24 25.47
CA ALA A 491 -11.26 -12.05 24.63
C ALA A 491 -11.97 -13.16 25.44
N ALA A 492 -11.27 -13.80 26.38
CA ALA A 492 -11.86 -14.81 27.26
C ALA A 492 -13.02 -14.25 28.12
N LYS A 493 -12.97 -12.97 28.50
CA LYS A 493 -14.09 -12.28 29.18
C LYS A 493 -15.15 -11.77 28.22
N MET A 494 -14.75 -11.41 27.00
CA MET A 494 -15.68 -10.92 25.97
C MET A 494 -16.67 -12.01 25.54
N VAL A 495 -16.21 -13.26 25.38
CA VAL A 495 -17.07 -14.37 24.92
C VAL A 495 -18.19 -14.74 25.90
N THR A 496 -18.10 -14.29 27.16
CA THR A 496 -19.14 -14.48 28.18
C THR A 496 -20.17 -13.35 28.23
N LEU A 497 -19.98 -12.28 27.47
CA LEU A 497 -20.93 -11.17 27.40
C LEU A 497 -22.22 -11.60 26.67
N THR A 498 -23.36 -11.07 27.12
CA THR A 498 -24.67 -11.36 26.52
C THR A 498 -24.72 -10.86 25.08
N GLU A 499 -24.20 -9.65 24.84
CA GLU A 499 -24.12 -9.01 23.53
C GLU A 499 -23.28 -9.83 22.54
N PHE A 500 -22.23 -10.50 23.02
CA PHE A 500 -21.45 -11.42 22.18
C PHE A 500 -22.31 -12.60 21.73
N GLN A 501 -23.24 -13.10 22.55
CA GLN A 501 -24.07 -14.26 22.21
C GLN A 501 -25.32 -13.89 21.39
N GLU A 502 -25.90 -12.72 21.64
CA GLU A 502 -27.19 -12.32 21.09
C GLU A 502 -27.09 -11.40 19.88
N ILE A 503 -26.09 -10.51 19.84
CA ILE A 503 -26.01 -9.44 18.84
C ILE A 503 -25.02 -9.79 17.73
N LEU A 504 -23.84 -10.31 18.08
CA LEU A 504 -22.80 -10.60 17.10
C LEU A 504 -23.20 -11.76 16.17
N SER A 505 -22.93 -11.62 14.87
CA SER A 505 -23.34 -12.64 13.91
C SER A 505 -22.69 -14.00 14.19
N ALA A 506 -23.37 -15.09 13.82
CA ALA A 506 -22.85 -16.45 13.97
C ALA A 506 -21.47 -16.64 13.29
N ARG A 507 -21.25 -15.97 12.14
CA ARG A 507 -19.98 -16.00 11.40
C ARG A 507 -18.85 -15.43 12.25
N THR A 508 -19.00 -14.21 12.78
CA THR A 508 -17.93 -13.57 13.54
C THR A 508 -17.72 -14.24 14.89
N ARG A 509 -18.79 -14.71 15.55
CA ARG A 509 -18.65 -15.55 16.76
C ARG A 509 -17.80 -16.78 16.51
N GLN A 510 -18.08 -17.52 15.44
CA GLN A 510 -17.31 -18.70 15.07
C GLN A 510 -15.83 -18.35 14.80
N GLN A 511 -15.56 -17.24 14.12
CA GLN A 511 -14.19 -16.78 13.89
C GLN A 511 -13.49 -16.39 15.19
N VAL A 512 -14.14 -15.66 16.09
CA VAL A 512 -13.56 -15.31 17.40
C VAL A 512 -13.22 -16.58 18.20
N LEU A 513 -14.15 -17.54 18.26
CA LEU A 513 -13.92 -18.80 18.97
C LEU A 513 -12.80 -19.64 18.33
N ASP A 514 -12.76 -19.70 16.99
CA ASP A 514 -11.66 -20.34 16.26
C ASP A 514 -10.32 -19.68 16.60
N ARG A 515 -10.24 -18.35 16.57
CA ARG A 515 -9.01 -17.61 16.93
C ARG A 515 -8.58 -17.83 18.37
N HIS A 516 -9.54 -17.83 19.29
CA HIS A 516 -9.30 -18.05 20.71
C HIS A 516 -8.80 -19.48 21.02
N CYS A 517 -9.24 -20.49 20.27
CA CYS A 517 -8.96 -21.90 20.55
C CYS A 517 -7.87 -22.52 19.65
N SER A 518 -7.58 -21.95 18.48
CA SER A 518 -6.79 -22.63 17.42
C SER A 518 -5.28 -22.67 17.68
N GLY A 519 -4.77 -21.96 18.69
CA GLY A 519 -3.34 -21.95 19.01
C GLY A 519 -2.46 -21.49 17.84
N TRP A 520 -2.98 -20.59 17.01
CA TRP A 520 -2.24 -20.04 15.86
C TRP A 520 -1.18 -19.01 16.23
N ALA A 521 -1.27 -18.47 17.45
CA ALA A 521 -0.51 -17.34 17.92
C ALA A 521 0.99 -17.54 17.66
N LEU A 522 1.56 -16.64 16.88
CA LEU A 522 3.01 -16.42 16.89
C LEU A 522 3.38 -15.81 18.25
N SER A 523 4.64 -15.95 18.69
CA SER A 523 5.09 -15.35 19.94
C SER A 523 4.71 -13.86 19.99
N TRP A 524 4.27 -13.37 21.14
CA TRP A 524 3.76 -12.00 21.34
C TRP A 524 4.63 -10.91 20.67
N THR A 525 5.95 -11.06 20.74
CA THR A 525 6.94 -10.16 20.14
C THR A 525 6.84 -10.05 18.61
N LYS A 526 6.40 -11.10 17.92
CA LYS A 526 6.20 -11.12 16.46
C LYS A 526 4.84 -10.56 16.03
N LEU A 527 3.85 -10.59 16.93
CA LEU A 527 2.49 -10.06 16.66
C LEU A 527 2.36 -8.58 17.03
N TRP A 528 3.07 -8.12 18.06
CA TRP A 528 2.95 -6.75 18.56
C TRP A 528 3.46 -5.69 17.59
N SER A 529 4.54 -5.97 16.86
CA SER A 529 5.11 -4.99 15.92
C SER A 529 4.23 -4.77 14.68
N LYS A 530 3.28 -5.67 14.39
CA LYS A 530 2.51 -5.70 13.12
C LYS A 530 3.41 -5.69 11.87
N MET A 531 4.72 -5.93 12.02
CA MET A 531 5.69 -5.80 10.95
C MET A 531 5.91 -7.15 10.28
N PRO A 532 5.71 -7.25 8.96
CA PRO A 532 6.10 -8.43 8.22
C PRO A 532 7.58 -8.76 8.38
N THR A 533 7.89 -10.04 8.46
CA THR A 533 9.26 -10.54 8.55
C THR A 533 10.08 -10.11 7.31
N LYS A 534 11.34 -9.73 7.54
CA LYS A 534 12.28 -9.49 6.43
C LYS A 534 13.04 -10.75 6.01
N ARG A 535 12.92 -11.83 6.77
CA ARG A 535 13.58 -13.11 6.50
C ARG A 535 12.71 -13.91 5.54
N LEU A 536 12.82 -13.63 4.24
CA LEU A 536 12.00 -14.27 3.21
C LEU A 536 12.53 -15.65 2.79
N VAL A 537 13.80 -15.95 3.07
CA VAL A 537 14.42 -17.25 2.80
C VAL A 537 14.25 -18.18 4.01
N ARG A 538 13.57 -19.31 3.80
CA ARG A 538 13.20 -20.29 4.81
C ARG A 538 13.79 -21.65 4.45
N GLY A 539 14.45 -22.31 5.39
CA GLY A 539 14.83 -23.71 5.24
C GLY A 539 13.77 -24.61 5.87
N VAL A 540 13.36 -25.67 5.19
CA VAL A 540 12.37 -26.63 5.72
C VAL A 540 12.79 -28.08 5.55
N THR A 541 12.41 -28.90 6.52
CA THR A 541 12.40 -30.37 6.48
C THR A 541 10.98 -30.88 6.76
N ASN A 542 10.77 -32.18 6.94
CA ASN A 542 9.49 -32.72 7.41
C ASN A 542 9.22 -32.51 8.92
N GLU A 543 10.24 -32.09 9.68
CA GLU A 543 10.16 -31.98 11.15
C GLU A 543 10.31 -30.53 11.64
N VAL A 544 11.21 -29.77 11.00
CA VAL A 544 11.56 -28.42 11.43
C VAL A 544 11.68 -27.48 10.25
N GLY A 545 11.49 -26.20 10.51
CA GLY A 545 11.66 -25.15 9.54
C GLY A 545 11.96 -23.83 10.24
N GLY A 546 12.32 -22.83 9.44
CA GLY A 546 12.57 -21.50 9.97
C GLY A 546 13.47 -20.66 9.07
N PRO A 547 13.77 -19.43 9.50
CA PRO A 547 14.71 -18.59 8.79
C PRO A 547 16.10 -19.25 8.81
N ARG A 548 16.85 -19.12 7.71
CA ARG A 548 18.27 -19.52 7.72
C ARG A 548 19.04 -18.69 8.77
N PRO A 549 20.00 -19.30 9.50
CA PRO A 549 20.94 -18.55 10.34
C PRO A 549 21.67 -17.52 9.48
N CYS A 550 21.75 -16.27 9.95
CA CYS A 550 22.40 -15.19 9.22
C CYS A 550 23.90 -15.51 9.00
N GLU A 551 24.27 -15.99 7.82
CA GLU A 551 25.58 -15.70 7.28
C GLU A 551 25.56 -14.21 6.93
N LEU A 552 26.15 -13.40 7.81
CA LEU A 552 26.48 -11.99 7.66
C LEU A 552 25.60 -11.20 6.66
N GLU A 553 24.61 -10.51 7.22
CA GLU A 553 23.74 -9.46 6.68
C GLU A 553 24.49 -8.27 6.01
N ASN A 554 25.43 -8.51 5.09
CA ASN A 554 26.15 -7.45 4.37
C ASN A 554 25.90 -7.41 2.86
N ALA A 555 25.02 -8.25 2.31
CA ALA A 555 24.80 -8.20 0.86
C ALA A 555 23.40 -8.55 0.33
N LEU A 556 22.38 -8.89 1.15
CA LEU A 556 21.07 -9.33 0.60
C LEU A 556 19.80 -8.88 1.36
N HIS A 557 19.87 -8.17 2.49
CA HIS A 557 18.66 -7.90 3.30
C HIS A 557 18.29 -6.43 3.54
N THR A 558 19.07 -5.50 2.99
CA THR A 558 18.59 -4.18 2.54
C THR A 558 18.12 -4.24 1.08
N PHE A 559 17.49 -5.34 0.64
CA PHE A 559 17.04 -5.54 -0.76
C PHE A 559 15.57 -5.16 -0.96
N ARG A 560 15.10 -4.10 -0.31
CA ARG A 560 13.71 -3.66 -0.39
C ARG A 560 13.58 -2.45 -1.27
N CYS A 561 13.83 -2.66 -2.54
CA CYS A 561 13.34 -1.92 -3.67
C CYS A 561 13.46 -2.97 -4.78
N GLY A 562 12.37 -3.33 -5.46
CA GLY A 562 12.51 -3.32 -6.91
C GLY A 562 13.06 -1.94 -7.23
N GLN A 563 14.38 -1.90 -7.42
CA GLN A 563 15.16 -0.95 -8.17
C GLN A 563 14.41 0.40 -8.35
N SER A 564 14.91 1.54 -7.88
CA SER A 564 14.40 2.84 -8.38
C SER A 564 14.83 3.07 -9.86
N ASP A 565 14.45 2.14 -10.73
CA ASP A 565 15.29 1.24 -11.52
C ASP A 565 16.83 1.24 -11.29
N MET A 566 17.14 1.18 -9.99
CA MET A 566 18.43 1.20 -9.29
C MET A 566 19.02 2.60 -9.11
N ALA A 567 18.18 3.56 -8.69
CA ALA A 567 18.59 4.79 -8.01
C ALA A 567 19.70 5.60 -8.72
N PHE A 568 19.68 5.87 -10.02
CA PHE A 568 18.46 6.17 -10.78
C PHE A 568 18.61 6.06 -12.32
N GLY A 569 18.97 4.92 -12.91
CA GLY A 569 18.66 4.71 -14.35
C GLY A 569 18.94 3.31 -14.90
N GLY A 570 18.15 2.74 -15.82
CA GLY A 570 16.91 3.21 -16.48
C GLY A 570 16.31 2.22 -17.51
N ARG A 571 15.53 2.73 -18.49
CA ARG A 571 15.43 2.18 -19.87
C ARG A 571 15.52 3.31 -20.90
N SER A 572 16.33 3.07 -21.92
CA SER A 572 16.64 3.96 -23.05
C SER A 572 15.39 4.25 -23.88
N ALA A 573 14.97 5.52 -23.94
CA ALA A 573 14.42 6.04 -25.19
C ALA A 573 15.63 6.40 -26.04
N THR A 574 15.81 5.68 -27.15
CA THR A 574 16.78 6.00 -28.19
C THR A 574 16.49 7.43 -28.67
N ILE A 575 17.17 8.42 -28.10
CA ILE A 575 17.29 9.73 -28.74
C ILE A 575 18.16 9.46 -29.95
N GLY A 576 17.53 9.44 -31.12
CA GLY A 576 18.24 9.46 -32.38
C GLY A 576 19.11 10.72 -32.40
N ALA A 577 20.40 10.53 -32.14
CA ALA A 577 21.40 11.51 -32.50
C ALA A 577 21.37 11.65 -34.03
N LYS A 578 20.84 12.76 -34.52
CA LYS A 578 21.36 13.39 -35.73
C LYS A 578 21.51 14.88 -35.46
N LEU A 579 22.76 15.30 -35.65
CA LEU A 579 23.23 16.67 -35.84
C LEU A 579 22.27 17.51 -36.68
#